data_AF-A0A931XY07-F1
#
_entry.id   AF-A0A931XY07-F1
#
_cell.length_a   1.000
_cell.length_b   1.000
_cell.length_c   1.000
_cell.angle_alpha   90.00
_cell.angle_beta   90.00
_cell.angle_gamma   90.00
#
_symmetry.space_group_name_H-M   'P 1'
#
loop_
_entity.id
_entity.type
_entity.pdbx_description
1 polymer ?
#
loop_
_entity_poly.entity_id
_entity_poly.type
_entity_poly.pdbx_seq_one_letter_code
_entity_poly.pdbx_strand_id
1 'polypeptide(L)'
;MKGVGVAVAALLVSMEARAGDVGEAAGERDRLGWYAPDYARVQTGGFLGMFTAGLGFSAFDDVLNVGGTYGYVPARDGAPPVHLGSLVVSVRPLRLDFGSHDQFFVRPLYAGFGAFLASMKNSFIVQPDVYPAGYYQPTGLQPLVVFGAEIGVRERGAAILRHSLFVEEVTLGQLAEAVVQNEGHGFVDAFSTALGYRASF
;
A
#
# COMPACT_ATOMS: atom_id res chain seq x y z
N MET A 1 -3.42 23.21 -14.55
CA MET A 1 -2.78 21.97 -15.06
C MET A 1 -1.24 22.05 -15.00
N LYS A 2 -0.64 22.32 -13.83
CA LYS A 2 0.83 22.44 -13.67
C LYS A 2 1.47 21.29 -12.86
N GLY A 3 0.68 20.38 -12.29
CA GLY A 3 1.18 19.28 -11.44
C GLY A 3 1.67 18.03 -12.18
N VAL A 4 1.15 17.77 -13.39
CA VAL A 4 1.49 16.56 -14.16
C VAL A 4 2.94 16.58 -14.67
N GLY A 5 3.45 17.76 -15.04
CA GLY A 5 4.82 17.90 -15.53
C GLY A 5 5.89 17.59 -14.49
N VAL A 6 5.63 17.88 -13.21
CA VAL A 6 6.58 17.62 -12.11
C VAL A 6 6.63 16.14 -11.77
N ALA A 7 5.48 15.46 -11.78
CA ALA A 7 5.43 14.01 -11.54
C ALA A 7 6.13 13.23 -12.66
N VAL A 8 5.93 13.62 -13.93
CA VAL A 8 6.61 12.99 -15.08
C VAL A 8 8.10 13.30 -15.08
N ALA A 9 8.51 14.53 -14.76
CA ALA A 9 9.92 14.89 -14.66
C ALA A 9 10.62 14.17 -13.50
N ALA A 10 9.97 14.03 -12.34
CA ALA A 10 10.50 13.25 -11.22
C ALA A 10 10.62 11.76 -11.57
N LEU A 11 9.64 11.21 -12.32
CA LEU A 11 9.71 9.84 -12.83
C LEU A 11 10.91 9.68 -13.77
N LEU A 12 11.08 10.58 -14.74
CA LEU A 12 12.16 10.51 -15.74
C LEU A 12 13.55 10.66 -15.11
N VAL A 13 13.73 11.63 -14.21
CA VAL A 13 15.00 11.84 -13.49
C VAL A 13 15.35 10.64 -12.61
N SER A 14 14.36 9.99 -11.99
CA SER A 14 14.58 8.77 -11.20
C SER A 14 14.97 7.55 -12.05
N MET A 15 14.51 7.49 -13.31
CA MET A 15 14.81 6.39 -14.23
C MET A 15 16.22 6.50 -14.82
N GLU A 16 16.69 7.71 -15.16
CA GLU A 16 18.04 7.91 -15.72
C GLU A 16 19.15 7.65 -14.70
N ALA A 17 18.92 7.94 -13.42
CA ALA A 17 19.92 7.75 -12.35
C ALA A 17 20.17 6.27 -11.98
N ARG A 18 19.37 5.31 -12.49
CA ARG A 18 19.29 3.93 -11.96
C ARG A 18 19.61 2.82 -12.96
N ALA A 19 20.11 3.17 -14.14
CA ALA A 19 20.57 2.21 -15.15
C ALA A 19 21.78 1.33 -14.72
N GLY A 20 22.43 1.62 -13.58
CA GLY A 20 23.62 0.90 -13.10
C GLY A 20 23.38 -0.33 -12.22
N ASP A 21 22.23 -0.44 -11.54
CA ASP A 21 21.97 -1.48 -10.51
C ASP A 21 21.17 -2.69 -11.04
N VAL A 22 20.85 -2.72 -12.34
CA VAL A 22 19.92 -3.68 -12.97
C VAL A 22 20.49 -5.11 -13.07
N GLY A 23 21.79 -5.29 -12.92
CA GLY A 23 22.48 -6.56 -13.23
C GLY A 23 22.35 -7.68 -12.19
N GLU A 24 22.25 -7.35 -10.90
CA GLU A 24 22.35 -8.37 -9.83
C GLU A 24 20.99 -8.95 -9.44
N ALA A 25 19.94 -8.11 -9.35
CA ALA A 25 18.57 -8.54 -9.05
C ALA A 25 17.88 -9.29 -10.22
N ALA A 26 18.34 -9.08 -11.46
CA ALA A 26 17.80 -9.76 -12.63
C ALA A 26 18.13 -11.27 -12.66
N GLY A 27 19.27 -11.68 -12.10
CA GLY A 27 19.73 -13.08 -12.12
C GLY A 27 19.00 -14.01 -11.15
N GLU A 28 18.39 -13.46 -10.08
CA GLU A 28 17.69 -14.23 -9.06
C GLU A 28 16.20 -14.40 -9.38
N ARG A 29 15.59 -13.40 -10.02
CA ARG A 29 14.24 -13.45 -10.62
C ARG A 29 14.07 -14.58 -11.63
N ASP A 30 15.12 -14.91 -12.36
CA ASP A 30 15.10 -15.94 -13.41
C ASP A 30 14.90 -17.36 -12.84
N ARG A 31 15.21 -17.59 -11.55
CA ARG A 31 15.06 -18.90 -10.89
C ARG A 31 13.67 -19.16 -10.32
N LEU A 32 13.02 -18.13 -9.80
CA LEU A 32 11.72 -18.22 -9.12
C LEU A 32 10.54 -17.95 -10.07
N GLY A 33 10.80 -17.36 -11.24
CA GLY A 33 9.79 -17.07 -12.25
C GLY A 33 8.91 -15.87 -11.91
N TRP A 34 8.07 -15.48 -12.86
CA TRP A 34 7.25 -14.25 -12.80
C TRP A 34 6.17 -14.25 -11.70
N TYR A 35 5.92 -15.40 -11.05
CA TYR A 35 4.87 -15.57 -10.05
C TYR A 35 5.36 -15.37 -8.61
N ALA A 36 6.67 -15.28 -8.38
CA ALA A 36 7.22 -15.07 -7.05
C ALA A 36 7.13 -13.59 -6.63
N PRO A 37 6.60 -13.29 -5.44
CA PRO A 37 6.47 -11.91 -4.97
C PRO A 37 7.85 -11.32 -4.66
N ASP A 38 8.02 -10.03 -4.93
CA ASP A 38 9.25 -9.29 -4.63
C ASP A 38 9.30 -8.83 -3.16
N TYR A 39 8.16 -8.78 -2.48
CA TYR A 39 8.12 -8.40 -1.07
C TYR A 39 6.93 -9.00 -0.34
N ALA A 40 7.11 -9.13 0.97
CA ALA A 40 6.06 -9.36 1.95
C ALA A 40 5.96 -8.15 2.88
N ARG A 41 4.75 -7.86 3.36
CA ARG A 41 4.53 -6.81 4.35
C ARG A 41 3.53 -7.23 5.41
N VAL A 42 3.71 -6.70 6.60
CA VAL A 42 2.76 -6.78 7.71
C VAL A 42 2.49 -5.39 8.26
N GLN A 43 1.28 -5.13 8.74
CA GLN A 43 0.91 -3.85 9.33
C GLN A 43 -0.26 -3.97 10.31
N THR A 44 -0.50 -2.89 11.03
CA THR A 44 -1.67 -2.67 11.87
C THR A 44 -2.24 -1.28 11.58
N GLY A 45 -3.56 -1.14 11.60
CA GLY A 45 -4.24 0.15 11.43
C GLY A 45 -4.56 0.50 9.97
N GLY A 46 -4.75 1.79 9.70
CA GLY A 46 -5.02 2.32 8.35
C GLY A 46 -6.28 1.78 7.68
N PHE A 47 -7.36 1.55 8.45
CA PHE A 47 -8.60 0.89 7.99
C PHE A 47 -8.45 -0.55 7.47
N LEU A 48 -7.25 -1.14 7.48
CA LEU A 48 -6.96 -2.44 6.88
C LEU A 48 -6.98 -3.59 7.89
N GLY A 49 -7.32 -3.31 9.15
CA GLY A 49 -7.49 -4.30 10.20
C GLY A 49 -6.54 -4.09 11.38
N MET A 50 -6.70 -4.94 12.40
CA MET A 50 -5.79 -4.96 13.56
C MET A 50 -4.49 -5.68 13.19
N PHE A 51 -4.60 -6.78 12.44
CA PHE A 51 -3.47 -7.50 11.90
C PHE A 51 -3.64 -7.64 10.40
N THR A 52 -2.67 -7.16 9.64
CA THR A 52 -2.71 -7.22 8.18
C THR A 52 -1.40 -7.80 7.68
N ALA A 53 -1.49 -8.74 6.74
CA ALA A 53 -0.35 -9.33 6.06
C ALA A 53 -0.58 -9.32 4.55
N GLY A 54 0.48 -9.18 3.76
CA GLY A 54 0.36 -9.08 2.32
C GLY A 54 1.63 -9.39 1.57
N LEU A 55 1.46 -9.56 0.27
CA LEU A 55 2.52 -9.85 -0.69
C LEU A 55 2.40 -8.89 -1.87
N GLY A 56 3.50 -8.62 -2.56
CA GLY A 56 3.44 -7.80 -3.74
C GLY A 56 4.64 -7.90 -4.66
N PHE A 57 4.47 -7.24 -5.79
CA PHE A 57 5.41 -7.17 -6.89
C PHE A 57 5.87 -5.72 -7.07
N SER A 58 7.09 -5.58 -7.56
CA SER A 58 7.76 -4.31 -7.78
C SER A 58 8.35 -4.25 -9.19
N ALA A 59 8.19 -3.10 -9.82
CA ALA A 59 8.69 -2.80 -11.15
C ALA A 59 9.48 -1.48 -11.13
N PHE A 60 10.35 -1.32 -12.12
CA PHE A 60 11.19 -0.12 -12.28
C PHE A 60 12.04 0.17 -11.02
N ASP A 61 12.83 -0.81 -10.57
CA ASP A 61 13.66 -0.69 -9.35
C ASP A 61 12.85 -0.19 -8.14
N ASP A 62 11.74 -0.87 -7.87
CA ASP A 62 10.87 -0.60 -6.72
C ASP A 62 10.23 0.81 -6.72
N VAL A 63 10.13 1.44 -7.89
CA VAL A 63 9.37 2.69 -8.08
C VAL A 63 7.88 2.39 -8.21
N LEU A 64 7.48 1.38 -8.97
CA LEU A 64 6.07 0.97 -9.08
C LEU A 64 5.85 -0.32 -8.31
N ASN A 65 4.85 -0.33 -7.44
CA ASN A 65 4.56 -1.48 -6.58
C ASN A 65 3.09 -1.84 -6.67
N VAL A 66 2.78 -3.13 -6.79
CA VAL A 66 1.42 -3.68 -6.70
C VAL A 66 1.40 -4.66 -5.55
N GLY A 67 0.51 -4.48 -4.58
CA GLY A 67 0.46 -5.31 -3.38
C GLY A 67 -0.96 -5.67 -2.98
N GLY A 68 -1.16 -6.95 -2.65
CA GLY A 68 -2.40 -7.45 -2.07
C GLY A 68 -2.22 -7.67 -0.57
N THR A 69 -3.20 -7.30 0.24
CA THR A 69 -3.19 -7.56 1.68
C THR A 69 -4.47 -8.21 2.17
N TYR A 70 -4.34 -8.98 3.24
CA TYR A 70 -5.41 -9.58 4.01
C TYR A 70 -5.33 -9.09 5.44
N GLY A 71 -6.42 -8.50 5.91
CA GLY A 71 -6.61 -7.92 7.22
C GLY A 71 -7.56 -8.72 8.09
N TYR A 72 -7.26 -8.75 9.39
CA TYR A 72 -8.04 -9.44 10.40
C TYR A 72 -8.27 -8.54 11.62
N VAL A 73 -9.51 -8.48 12.07
CA VAL A 73 -9.89 -7.91 13.36
C VAL A 73 -10.51 -9.03 14.19
N PRO A 74 -9.91 -9.41 15.33
CA PRO A 74 -10.46 -10.45 16.17
C PRO A 74 -11.79 -10.03 16.79
N ALA A 75 -12.62 -11.02 17.13
CA ALA A 75 -13.86 -10.79 17.85
C ALA A 75 -13.58 -10.13 19.20
N ARG A 76 -14.32 -9.08 19.53
CA ARG A 76 -14.20 -8.35 20.80
C ARG A 76 -15.56 -7.81 21.21
N ASP A 77 -15.87 -7.88 22.50
CA ASP A 77 -17.08 -7.27 23.11
C ASP A 77 -18.40 -7.63 22.39
N GLY A 78 -18.53 -8.89 21.95
CA GLY A 78 -19.73 -9.39 21.25
C GLY A 78 -19.78 -9.10 19.75
N ALA A 79 -18.84 -8.33 19.20
CA ALA A 79 -18.69 -8.16 17.76
C ALA A 79 -18.07 -9.40 17.10
N PRO A 80 -18.60 -9.87 15.95
CA PRO A 80 -17.99 -10.96 15.20
C PRO A 80 -16.61 -10.55 14.63
N PRO A 81 -15.74 -11.51 14.30
CA PRO A 81 -14.48 -11.21 13.64
C PRO A 81 -14.72 -10.59 12.26
N VAL A 82 -13.81 -9.72 11.83
CA VAL A 82 -13.88 -9.05 10.52
C VAL A 82 -12.67 -9.41 9.68
N HIS A 83 -12.93 -9.75 8.42
CA HIS A 83 -11.92 -10.08 7.43
C HIS A 83 -11.95 -9.03 6.31
N LEU A 84 -10.77 -8.53 5.98
CA LEU A 84 -10.58 -7.42 5.05
C LEU A 84 -9.59 -7.83 3.98
N GLY A 85 -9.81 -7.41 2.75
CA GLY A 85 -8.87 -7.56 1.65
C GLY A 85 -8.55 -6.19 1.06
N SER A 86 -7.35 -5.99 0.55
CA SER A 86 -7.06 -4.83 -0.27
C SER A 86 -6.08 -5.14 -1.38
N LEU A 87 -6.16 -4.34 -2.44
CA LEU A 87 -5.22 -4.33 -3.54
C LEU A 87 -4.79 -2.89 -3.78
N VAL A 88 -3.49 -2.62 -3.76
CA VAL A 88 -2.94 -1.27 -3.85
C VAL A 88 -1.85 -1.21 -4.92
N VAL A 89 -1.95 -0.21 -5.78
CA VAL A 89 -0.87 0.21 -6.68
C VAL A 89 -0.25 1.47 -6.09
N SER A 90 1.06 1.47 -5.88
CA SER A 90 1.79 2.59 -5.30
C SER A 90 3.00 2.99 -6.13
N VAL A 91 3.29 4.29 -6.12
CA VAL A 91 4.45 4.90 -6.78
C VAL A 91 5.36 5.46 -5.69
N ARG A 92 6.64 5.11 -5.78
CA ARG A 92 7.69 5.37 -4.79
C ARG A 92 8.89 6.03 -5.47
N PRO A 93 8.73 7.28 -5.95
CA PRO A 93 9.67 7.88 -6.90
C PRO A 93 11.00 8.26 -6.27
N LEU A 94 11.02 8.53 -4.95
CA LEU A 94 12.21 9.00 -4.25
C LEU A 94 12.70 7.96 -3.25
N ARG A 95 13.98 7.67 -3.33
CA ARG A 95 14.74 6.87 -2.37
C ARG A 95 16.09 7.53 -2.17
N LEU A 96 16.40 7.82 -0.92
CA LEU A 96 17.64 8.44 -0.49
C LEU A 96 18.47 7.36 0.19
N ASP A 97 19.59 7.00 -0.42
CA ASP A 97 20.52 5.99 0.09
C ASP A 97 21.67 6.67 0.85
N PHE A 98 22.10 6.06 1.96
CA PHE A 98 23.17 6.60 2.80
C PHE A 98 23.85 5.51 3.65
N GLY A 99 24.94 5.91 4.31
CA GLY A 99 25.80 5.02 5.08
C GLY A 99 26.92 4.40 4.24
N SER A 100 27.74 3.56 4.85
CA SER A 100 28.79 2.84 4.13
C SER A 100 28.16 1.88 3.13
N HIS A 101 28.53 1.99 1.85
CA HIS A 101 28.05 1.11 0.78
C HIS A 101 26.52 1.11 0.56
N ASP A 102 25.85 2.24 0.84
CA ASP A 102 24.41 2.41 0.63
C ASP A 102 23.56 1.37 1.39
N GLN A 103 23.97 1.10 2.63
CA GLN A 103 23.34 0.12 3.51
C GLN A 103 21.99 0.59 4.07
N PHE A 104 21.78 1.91 4.21
CA PHE A 104 20.53 2.47 4.71
C PHE A 104 19.81 3.22 3.61
N PHE A 105 18.48 3.23 3.68
CA PHE A 105 17.67 4.02 2.77
C PHE A 105 16.46 4.64 3.47
N VAL A 106 16.02 5.78 2.95
CA VAL A 106 14.77 6.43 3.31
C VAL A 106 13.97 6.73 2.06
N ARG A 107 12.69 6.39 2.08
CA ARG A 107 11.68 6.87 1.11
C ARG A 107 10.81 7.88 1.85
N PRO A 108 11.06 9.19 1.68
CA PRO A 108 10.38 10.21 2.46
C PRO A 108 8.89 10.33 2.11
N LEU A 109 8.51 9.89 0.90
CA LEU A 109 7.13 9.89 0.45
C LEU A 109 6.91 8.83 -0.62
N TYR A 110 5.81 8.12 -0.50
CA TYR A 110 5.14 7.40 -1.57
C TYR A 110 3.64 7.61 -1.49
N ALA A 111 2.97 7.37 -2.61
CA ALA A 111 1.53 7.46 -2.71
C ALA A 111 0.99 6.25 -3.47
N GLY A 112 -0.23 5.84 -3.18
CA GLY A 112 -0.89 4.76 -3.88
C GLY A 112 -2.40 4.91 -3.89
N PHE A 113 -3.00 4.20 -4.82
CA PHE A 113 -4.44 4.07 -4.95
C PHE A 113 -4.79 2.60 -5.08
N GLY A 114 -5.99 2.23 -4.67
CA GLY A 114 -6.37 0.83 -4.64
C GLY A 114 -7.85 0.63 -4.39
N ALA A 115 -8.17 -0.62 -4.10
CA ALA A 115 -9.48 -1.04 -3.68
C ALA A 115 -9.39 -1.82 -2.38
N PHE A 116 -10.41 -1.64 -1.57
CA PHE A 116 -10.63 -2.31 -0.30
C PHE A 116 -11.89 -3.15 -0.41
N LEU A 117 -11.81 -4.40 0.05
CA LEU A 117 -12.90 -5.35 0.11
C LEU A 117 -13.17 -5.71 1.56
N ALA A 118 -14.34 -5.37 2.07
CA ALA A 118 -14.77 -5.80 3.39
C ALA A 118 -15.68 -7.04 3.29
N SER A 119 -15.37 -8.07 4.08
CA SER A 119 -16.29 -9.20 4.30
C SER A 119 -16.84 -9.12 5.73
N MET A 120 -17.94 -8.39 5.87
CA MET A 120 -18.77 -8.26 7.06
C MET A 120 -20.17 -8.80 6.79
N LYS A 121 -20.92 -9.18 7.83
CA LYS A 121 -22.31 -9.67 7.70
C LYS A 121 -23.25 -8.68 6.96
N ASN A 122 -22.93 -7.39 6.95
CA ASN A 122 -23.73 -6.33 6.34
C ASN A 122 -22.99 -5.55 5.23
N SER A 123 -21.86 -6.05 4.73
CA SER A 123 -21.17 -5.44 3.59
C SER A 123 -21.54 -6.19 2.32
N PHE A 124 -22.08 -5.46 1.35
CA PHE A 124 -22.60 -6.05 0.12
C PHE A 124 -21.87 -5.46 -1.09
N ILE A 125 -21.38 -6.34 -1.97
CA ILE A 125 -20.85 -5.95 -3.29
C ILE A 125 -22.02 -5.65 -4.24
N VAL A 126 -23.13 -6.37 -4.07
CA VAL A 126 -24.40 -6.18 -4.77
C VAL A 126 -25.50 -6.16 -3.72
N GLN A 127 -26.39 -5.16 -3.79
CA GLN A 127 -27.50 -5.02 -2.85
C GLN A 127 -28.37 -6.29 -2.85
N PRO A 128 -28.67 -6.90 -1.69
CA PRO A 128 -29.56 -8.06 -1.63
C PRO A 128 -31.01 -7.69 -1.99
N ASP A 129 -31.71 -8.60 -2.67
CA ASP A 129 -33.10 -8.42 -3.16
C ASP A 129 -34.14 -8.16 -2.06
N VAL A 130 -33.78 -8.38 -0.78
CA VAL A 130 -34.64 -8.10 0.38
C VAL A 130 -34.83 -6.59 0.62
N TYR A 131 -33.97 -5.74 0.05
CA TYR A 131 -34.07 -4.29 0.18
C TYR A 131 -34.56 -3.64 -1.13
N PRO A 132 -35.33 -2.54 -1.08
CA PRO A 132 -35.69 -1.79 -2.27
C PRO A 132 -34.46 -1.38 -3.07
N ALA A 133 -34.55 -1.40 -4.40
CA ALA A 133 -33.43 -1.04 -5.27
C ALA A 133 -32.91 0.37 -4.94
N GLY A 134 -31.60 0.50 -4.76
CA GLY A 134 -30.92 1.76 -4.44
C GLY A 134 -31.01 2.19 -2.96
N TYR A 135 -31.61 1.37 -2.09
CA TYR A 135 -31.73 1.68 -0.67
C TYR A 135 -30.37 1.69 0.08
N TYR A 136 -29.44 0.81 -0.30
CA TYR A 136 -28.05 0.84 0.19
C TYR A 136 -27.06 0.99 -0.97
N GLN A 137 -26.09 1.90 -0.83
CA GLN A 137 -24.92 1.90 -1.70
C GLN A 137 -24.04 0.68 -1.40
N PRO A 138 -23.47 -0.01 -2.41
CA PRO A 138 -22.57 -1.13 -2.20
C PRO A 138 -21.34 -0.71 -1.37
N THR A 139 -21.24 -1.22 -0.14
CA THR A 139 -20.12 -0.93 0.77
C THR A 139 -19.04 -2.00 0.73
N GLY A 140 -19.26 -3.10 -0.01
CA GLY A 140 -18.33 -4.21 -0.09
C GLY A 140 -17.02 -3.85 -0.77
N LEU A 141 -17.02 -2.95 -1.76
CA LEU A 141 -15.84 -2.53 -2.51
C LEU A 141 -15.69 -1.01 -2.42
N GLN A 142 -14.59 -0.53 -1.83
CA GLN A 142 -14.34 0.91 -1.68
C GLN A 142 -13.00 1.31 -2.28
N PRO A 143 -12.90 2.51 -2.89
CA PRO A 143 -11.61 3.06 -3.27
C PRO A 143 -10.75 3.28 -2.03
N LEU A 144 -9.45 3.09 -2.18
CA LEU A 144 -8.45 3.32 -1.14
C LEU A 144 -7.40 4.29 -1.68
N VAL A 145 -6.98 5.25 -0.87
CA VAL A 145 -5.79 6.06 -1.13
C VAL A 145 -4.84 5.91 0.04
N VAL A 146 -3.55 5.73 -0.27
CA VAL A 146 -2.49 5.59 0.73
C VAL A 146 -1.38 6.59 0.46
N PHE A 147 -0.82 7.15 1.53
CA PHE A 147 0.41 7.94 1.50
C PHE A 147 1.32 7.44 2.59
N GLY A 148 2.62 7.33 2.36
CA GLY A 148 3.49 6.82 3.40
C GLY A 148 4.93 7.23 3.26
N ALA A 149 5.69 6.92 4.29
CA ALA A 149 7.12 7.05 4.35
C ALA A 149 7.73 5.74 4.86
N GLU A 150 8.94 5.44 4.42
CA GLU A 150 9.63 4.19 4.73
C GLU A 150 11.10 4.45 5.05
N ILE A 151 11.63 3.72 6.02
CA ILE A 151 13.05 3.66 6.33
C ILE A 151 13.47 2.20 6.38
N GLY A 152 14.65 1.89 5.85
CA GLY A 152 15.11 0.52 5.85
C GLY A 152 16.61 0.35 5.75
N VAL A 153 16.99 -0.91 5.89
CA VAL A 153 18.37 -1.40 5.74
C VAL A 153 18.40 -2.43 4.61
N ARG A 154 19.50 -2.42 3.86
CA ARG A 154 19.81 -3.37 2.81
C ARG A 154 20.88 -4.33 3.33
N GLU A 155 20.62 -5.62 3.20
CA GLU A 155 21.58 -6.69 3.48
C GLU A 155 22.14 -7.25 2.16
N ARG A 156 23.43 -7.61 2.16
CA ARG A 156 24.09 -8.21 1.00
C ARG A 156 24.30 -9.70 1.24
N GLY A 157 23.91 -10.53 0.28
CA GLY A 157 24.10 -11.99 0.34
C GLY A 157 23.15 -12.74 1.29
N ALA A 158 22.09 -12.07 1.78
CA ALA A 158 21.02 -12.70 2.55
C ALA A 158 19.83 -13.06 1.64
N ALA A 159 19.02 -14.04 2.06
CA ALA A 159 17.80 -14.39 1.34
C ALA A 159 16.72 -13.28 1.38
N ILE A 160 16.82 -12.37 2.37
CA ILE A 160 16.01 -11.15 2.45
C ILE A 160 16.98 -10.00 2.19
N LEU A 161 16.81 -9.31 1.07
CA LEU A 161 17.73 -8.26 0.65
C LEU A 161 17.47 -6.94 1.37
N ARG A 162 16.23 -6.68 1.80
CA ARG A 162 15.85 -5.41 2.45
C ARG A 162 14.83 -5.60 3.56
N HIS A 163 15.07 -4.91 4.67
CA HIS A 163 14.20 -4.82 5.83
C HIS A 163 13.79 -3.36 6.01
N SER A 164 12.49 -3.07 6.11
CA SER A 164 12.04 -1.69 6.30
C SER A 164 10.83 -1.55 7.20
N LEU A 165 10.78 -0.42 7.90
CA LEU A 165 9.64 0.05 8.66
C LEU A 165 8.96 1.17 7.88
N PHE A 166 7.64 1.18 7.88
CA PHE A 166 6.86 2.22 7.21
C PHE A 166 5.73 2.72 8.10
N VAL A 167 5.33 3.95 7.80
CA VAL A 167 4.11 4.57 8.30
C VAL A 167 3.28 4.97 7.08
N GLU A 168 1.99 4.68 7.12
CA GLU A 168 1.04 5.01 6.06
C GLU A 168 -0.16 5.76 6.64
N GLU A 169 -0.57 6.83 5.98
CA GLU A 169 -1.89 7.43 6.13
C GLU A 169 -2.80 6.87 5.06
N VAL A 170 -3.93 6.33 5.49
CA VAL A 170 -4.88 5.64 4.63
C VAL A 170 -6.24 6.32 4.71
N THR A 171 -6.87 6.54 3.57
CA THR A 171 -8.25 7.04 3.50
C THR A 171 -9.08 6.21 2.53
N LEU A 172 -10.36 6.06 2.86
CA LEU A 172 -11.35 5.38 2.03
C LEU A 172 -12.08 6.40 1.15
N GLY A 173 -12.49 5.99 -0.05
CA GLY A 173 -13.14 6.89 -1.02
C GLY A 173 -14.32 7.66 -0.43
N GLN A 174 -15.16 7.01 0.37
CA GLN A 174 -16.30 7.65 1.05
C GLN A 174 -15.88 8.74 2.06
N LEU A 175 -14.75 8.54 2.76
CA LEU A 175 -14.25 9.51 3.74
C LEU A 175 -13.56 10.67 3.03
N ALA A 176 -12.83 10.39 1.94
CA ALA A 176 -12.26 11.41 1.09
C ALA A 176 -13.34 12.29 0.45
N GLU A 177 -14.44 11.69 0.01
CA GLU A 177 -15.59 12.42 -0.55
C GLU A 177 -16.27 13.31 0.50
N ALA A 178 -16.50 12.79 1.72
CA ALA A 178 -17.08 13.56 2.81
C ALA A 178 -16.25 14.81 3.19
N VAL A 179 -14.92 14.72 3.12
CA VAL A 179 -14.02 15.88 3.33
C VAL A 179 -14.15 16.89 2.19
N VAL A 180 -14.21 16.44 0.94
CA VAL A 180 -14.35 17.32 -0.23
C VAL A 180 -15.71 18.04 -0.23
N GLN A 181 -16.77 17.35 0.20
CA GLN A 181 -18.13 17.88 0.28
C GLN A 181 -18.37 18.73 1.52
N ASN A 182 -17.39 18.82 2.43
CA ASN A 182 -17.43 19.60 3.67
C ASN A 182 -18.65 19.25 4.54
N GLU A 183 -18.95 17.95 4.68
CA GLU A 183 -20.08 17.45 5.48
C GLU A 183 -19.82 17.52 7.01
N GLY A 184 -18.94 18.42 7.46
CA GLY A 184 -18.63 18.63 8.87
C GLY A 184 -17.59 17.67 9.47
N HIS A 185 -16.95 16.82 8.67
CA HIS A 185 -15.83 15.99 9.10
C HIS A 185 -14.51 16.77 9.07
N GLY A 186 -13.72 16.67 10.14
CA GLY A 186 -12.38 17.24 10.15
C GLY A 186 -11.49 16.53 9.13
N PHE A 187 -10.63 17.27 8.43
CA PHE A 187 -9.70 16.70 7.45
C PHE A 187 -8.91 15.50 8.00
N VAL A 188 -8.49 15.59 9.27
CA VAL A 188 -7.71 14.55 9.97
C VAL A 188 -8.55 13.31 10.27
N ASP A 189 -9.86 13.45 10.47
CA ASP A 189 -10.76 12.35 10.83
C ASP A 189 -11.00 11.37 9.66
N ALA A 190 -10.71 11.80 8.43
CA ALA A 190 -10.83 10.99 7.23
C ALA A 190 -9.63 10.07 6.97
N PHE A 191 -8.55 10.24 7.75
CA PHE A 191 -7.33 9.46 7.61
C PHE A 191 -7.14 8.53 8.81
N SER A 192 -6.56 7.38 8.54
CA SER A 192 -6.13 6.44 9.55
C SER A 192 -4.66 6.10 9.33
N THR A 193 -3.88 6.22 10.39
CA THR A 193 -2.47 5.84 10.40
C THR A 193 -2.34 4.31 10.50
N ALA A 194 -1.48 3.75 9.67
CA ALA A 194 -0.97 2.39 9.74
C ALA A 194 0.53 2.41 10.01
N LEU A 195 0.98 1.40 10.75
CA LEU A 195 2.38 1.16 11.05
C LEU A 195 2.72 -0.26 10.64
N GLY A 196 3.84 -0.45 9.96
CA GLY A 196 4.16 -1.76 9.43
C GLY A 196 5.61 -1.99 9.09
N TYR A 197 5.85 -3.20 8.65
CA TYR A 197 7.15 -3.74 8.30
C TYR A 197 7.08 -4.42 6.93
N ARG A 198 8.10 -4.19 6.11
CA ARG A 198 8.25 -4.78 4.78
C ARG A 198 9.58 -5.52 4.69
N ALA A 199 9.53 -6.75 4.20
CA ALA A 199 10.68 -7.55 3.82
C ALA A 199 10.68 -7.68 2.30
N SER A 200 11.77 -7.30 1.64
CA SER A 200 11.90 -7.46 0.18
C SER A 200 13.00 -8.46 -0.14
N PHE A 201 12.72 -9.30 -1.13
CA PHE A 201 13.59 -10.38 -1.60
C PHE A 201 14.26 -9.99 -2.92
#